data_AF-A0A8T3Y371-F1
#
_entry.id   AF-A0A8T3Y371-F1
#
_cell.length_a   1.000
_cell.length_b   1.000
_cell.length_c   1.000
_cell.angle_alpha   90.00
_cell.angle_beta   90.00
_cell.angle_gamma   90.00
#
_symmetry.space_group_name_H-M   'P 1'
#
loop_
_entity.id
_entity.type
_entity.pdbx_description
1 polymer ?
#
loop_
_entity_poly.entity_id
_entity_poly.type
_entity_poly.pdbx_seq_one_letter_code
_entity_poly.pdbx_strand_id
1 'polypeptide(L)'
;MPKEIDKLFEKEQDVSKHLKDVGVILLDLSDSVQEKLTDKDTGDVKGLLATFTMNCQAMIEDITESEAVLKGVRAKQVTVKDTTTDTAELKLHLSEVKQSLNKLLKSANEFLSAKNRDLVFQEMNKDYSDVLGSLTELMAESV
;
A
#
# COMPACT_ATOMS: atom_id res chain seq x y z
N MET A 1 5.14 23.45 13.43
CA MET A 1 4.31 23.17 12.23
C MET A 1 5.14 22.63 11.07
N PRO A 2 6.26 23.24 10.60
CA PRO A 2 7.04 22.68 9.49
C PRO A 2 7.54 21.24 9.75
N LYS A 3 8.11 21.01 10.94
CA LYS A 3 8.68 19.70 11.34
C LYS A 3 7.70 18.52 11.40
N GLU A 4 6.39 18.76 11.52
CA GLU A 4 5.41 17.66 11.56
C GLU A 4 4.99 17.26 10.15
N ILE A 5 4.97 18.22 9.22
CA ILE A 5 4.66 17.94 7.83
C ILE A 5 5.87 17.35 7.12
N ASP A 6 7.11 17.75 7.50
CA ASP A 6 8.34 17.09 7.03
C ASP A 6 8.34 15.57 7.32
N LYS A 7 7.74 15.14 8.45
CA LYS A 7 7.59 13.71 8.77
C LYS A 7 6.66 12.97 7.82
N LEU A 8 5.68 13.64 7.19
CA LEU A 8 4.81 13.01 6.21
C LEU A 8 5.61 12.58 4.97
N PHE A 9 6.59 13.37 4.56
CA PHE A 9 7.45 13.07 3.40
C PHE A 9 8.50 11.98 3.69
N GLU A 10 8.94 11.85 4.94
CA GLU A 10 9.76 10.70 5.34
C GLU A 10 8.93 9.40 5.25
N LYS A 11 7.69 9.45 5.74
CA LYS A 11 6.74 8.31 5.66
C LYS A 11 6.36 7.95 4.22
N GLU A 12 6.26 8.92 3.33
CA GLU A 12 6.04 8.69 1.90
C GLU A 12 7.15 7.82 1.27
N GLN A 13 8.41 8.04 1.67
CA GLN A 13 9.54 7.24 1.18
C GLN A 13 9.49 5.80 1.69
N ASP A 14 9.12 5.62 2.96
CA ASP A 14 8.94 4.30 3.57
C ASP A 14 7.79 3.52 2.89
N VAL A 15 6.64 4.17 2.69
CA VAL A 15 5.50 3.61 1.96
C VAL A 15 5.89 3.24 0.52
N SER A 16 6.64 4.10 -0.17
CA SER A 16 7.12 3.85 -1.53
C SER A 16 8.05 2.64 -1.62
N LYS A 17 8.87 2.40 -0.60
CA LYS A 17 9.74 1.22 -0.52
C LYS A 17 8.92 -0.05 -0.35
N HIS A 18 8.01 -0.07 0.61
CA HIS A 18 7.14 -1.23 0.85
C HIS A 18 6.26 -1.56 -0.36
N LEU A 19 5.79 -0.54 -1.10
CA LEU A 19 4.99 -0.74 -2.31
C LEU A 19 5.79 -1.45 -3.42
N LYS A 20 7.08 -1.15 -3.56
CA LYS A 20 7.97 -1.85 -4.50
C LYS A 20 8.14 -3.30 -4.11
N ASP A 21 8.39 -3.57 -2.83
CA ASP A 21 8.56 -4.94 -2.34
C ASP A 21 7.28 -5.77 -2.54
N VAL A 22 6.10 -5.19 -2.28
CA VAL A 22 4.80 -5.79 -2.59
C VAL A 22 4.65 -6.10 -4.08
N GLY A 23 5.06 -5.18 -4.95
CA GLY A 23 5.01 -5.38 -6.40
C GLY A 23 5.88 -6.54 -6.87
N VAL A 24 7.11 -6.67 -6.35
CA VAL A 24 7.99 -7.81 -6.65
C VAL A 24 7.36 -9.13 -6.21
N ILE A 25 6.77 -9.17 -5.02
CA ILE A 25 6.12 -10.39 -4.52
C ILE A 25 4.91 -10.78 -5.39
N LEU A 26 4.13 -9.82 -5.89
CA LEU A 26 3.04 -10.12 -6.84
C LEU A 26 3.57 -10.75 -8.14
N LEU A 27 4.72 -10.30 -8.63
CA LEU A 27 5.36 -10.92 -9.79
C LEU A 27 5.78 -12.37 -9.47
N ASP A 28 6.40 -12.62 -8.33
CA ASP A 28 6.80 -13.98 -7.93
C ASP A 28 5.57 -14.91 -7.72
N LEU A 29 4.48 -14.36 -7.19
CA LEU A 29 3.20 -15.07 -7.05
C LEU A 29 2.55 -15.37 -8.40
N SER A 30 2.70 -14.51 -9.42
CA SER A 30 2.17 -14.75 -10.77
C SER A 30 2.69 -16.07 -11.33
N ASP A 31 3.99 -16.32 -11.21
CA ASP A 31 4.62 -17.53 -11.73
C ASP A 31 4.04 -18.78 -11.03
N SER A 32 3.86 -18.69 -9.71
CA SER A 32 3.26 -19.78 -8.91
C SER A 32 1.79 -20.06 -9.27
N VAL A 33 1.02 -19.03 -9.64
CA VAL A 33 -0.36 -19.16 -10.11
C VAL A 33 -0.41 -19.80 -11.50
N GLN A 34 0.45 -19.37 -12.42
CA GLN A 34 0.51 -19.89 -13.79
C GLN A 34 0.93 -21.37 -13.85
N GLU A 35 1.88 -21.78 -12.99
CA GLU A 35 2.41 -23.14 -12.97
C GLU A 35 1.53 -24.15 -12.20
N LYS A 36 0.40 -23.71 -11.63
CA LYS A 36 -0.50 -24.52 -10.78
C LYS A 36 0.22 -25.14 -9.58
N LEU A 37 0.50 -24.31 -8.57
CA LEU A 37 0.89 -24.65 -7.19
C LEU A 37 0.95 -26.16 -6.86
N THR A 38 2.18 -26.67 -6.73
CA THR A 38 2.46 -27.97 -6.12
C THR A 38 2.64 -27.86 -4.60
N ASP A 39 2.75 -28.99 -3.90
CA ASP A 39 3.01 -29.01 -2.44
C ASP A 39 4.34 -28.32 -2.07
N LYS A 40 5.34 -28.39 -2.97
CA LYS A 40 6.63 -27.71 -2.79
C LYS A 40 6.46 -26.19 -2.87
N ASP A 41 5.71 -25.73 -3.86
CA ASP A 41 5.46 -24.30 -4.11
C ASP A 41 4.59 -23.69 -3.00
N THR A 42 3.79 -24.50 -2.32
CA THR A 42 2.97 -24.04 -1.17
C THR A 42 3.83 -23.52 -0.02
N GLY A 43 5.04 -24.06 0.19
CA GLY A 43 5.97 -23.58 1.21
C GLY A 43 6.54 -22.21 0.84
N ASP A 44 6.98 -22.06 -0.40
CA ASP A 44 7.57 -20.81 -0.91
C ASP A 44 6.52 -19.69 -0.98
N VAL A 45 5.31 -20.00 -1.46
CA VAL A 45 4.18 -19.05 -1.50
C VAL A 45 3.75 -18.61 -0.09
N LYS A 46 3.81 -19.49 0.92
CA LYS A 46 3.58 -19.06 2.32
C LYS A 46 4.61 -18.04 2.78
N GLY A 47 5.88 -18.23 2.43
CA GLY A 47 6.95 -17.28 2.73
C GLY A 47 6.70 -15.93 2.06
N LEU A 48 6.41 -15.95 0.76
CA LEU A 48 6.06 -14.75 -0.02
C LEU A 48 4.86 -14.00 0.59
N LEU A 49 3.76 -14.70 0.89
CA LEU A 49 2.57 -14.09 1.47
C LEU A 49 2.79 -13.53 2.89
N ALA A 50 3.68 -14.14 3.67
CA ALA A 50 4.06 -13.60 4.98
C ALA A 50 4.80 -12.26 4.82
N THR A 51 5.81 -12.19 3.94
CA THR A 51 6.52 -10.94 3.64
C THR A 51 5.58 -9.88 3.04
N PHE A 52 4.70 -10.30 2.14
CA PHE A 52 3.67 -9.44 1.54
C PHE A 52 2.79 -8.80 2.61
N THR A 53 2.29 -9.62 3.54
CA THR A 53 1.41 -9.19 4.63
C THR A 53 2.13 -8.22 5.57
N MET A 54 3.38 -8.52 5.93
CA MET A 54 4.20 -7.62 6.75
C MET A 54 4.39 -6.26 6.09
N ASN A 55 4.68 -6.21 4.79
CA ASN A 55 4.83 -4.95 4.06
C ASN A 55 3.51 -4.17 3.97
N CYS A 56 2.38 -4.85 3.73
CA CYS A 56 1.06 -4.21 3.74
C CYS A 56 0.72 -3.62 5.11
N GLN A 57 1.01 -4.34 6.19
CA GLN A 57 0.78 -3.87 7.56
C GLN A 57 1.65 -2.67 7.90
N ALA A 58 2.94 -2.67 7.52
CA ALA A 58 3.83 -1.54 7.72
C ALA A 58 3.30 -0.28 7.00
N MET A 59 2.88 -0.40 5.73
CA MET A 59 2.28 0.72 5.01
C MET A 59 1.00 1.24 5.69
N ILE A 60 0.14 0.35 6.19
CA ILE A 60 -1.08 0.75 6.91
C ILE A 60 -0.73 1.53 8.19
N GLU A 61 0.32 1.12 8.91
CA GLU A 61 0.80 1.81 10.10
C GLU A 61 1.31 3.21 9.75
N ASP A 62 2.18 3.33 8.74
CA ASP A 62 2.72 4.62 8.26
C ASP A 62 1.61 5.59 7.79
N ILE A 63 0.61 5.08 7.09
CA ILE A 63 -0.56 5.87 6.68
C ILE A 63 -1.38 6.31 7.89
N THR A 64 -1.57 5.43 8.88
CA THR A 64 -2.31 5.76 10.10
C THR A 64 -1.61 6.83 10.92
N GLU A 65 -0.29 6.79 11.01
CA GLU A 65 0.51 7.85 11.63
C GLU A 65 0.38 9.16 10.85
N SER A 66 0.39 9.10 9.52
CA SER A 66 0.19 10.26 8.65
C SER A 66 -1.19 10.91 8.82
N GLU A 67 -2.25 10.10 8.90
CA GLU A 67 -3.61 10.56 9.22
C GLU A 67 -3.66 11.25 10.59
N ALA A 68 -2.92 10.75 11.59
CA ALA A 68 -2.88 11.32 12.93
C ALA A 68 -2.20 12.70 12.95
N VAL A 69 -1.09 12.86 12.21
CA VAL A 69 -0.43 14.16 12.03
C VAL A 69 -1.40 15.16 11.39
N LEU A 70 -2.10 14.77 10.33
CA LEU A 70 -3.03 15.65 9.62
C LEU A 70 -4.28 16.03 10.44
N LYS A 71 -4.68 15.23 11.46
CA LYS A 71 -5.71 15.63 12.43
C LYS A 71 -5.26 16.81 13.30
N GLY A 72 -3.97 16.93 13.58
CA GLY A 72 -3.38 18.04 14.33
C GLY A 72 -3.27 19.35 13.53
N VAL A 73 -3.29 19.26 12.19
CA VAL A 73 -3.15 20.41 11.30
C VAL A 73 -4.49 21.12 11.09
N ARG A 74 -4.57 22.40 11.49
CA ARG A 74 -5.74 23.28 11.28
C ARG A 74 -5.72 24.07 9.96
N ALA A 75 -4.59 24.05 9.26
CA ALA A 75 -4.42 24.77 8.00
C ALA A 75 -5.15 24.04 6.85
N LYS A 76 -5.82 24.80 5.97
CA LYS A 76 -6.46 24.24 4.77
C LYS A 76 -5.43 23.91 3.69
N GLN A 77 -4.40 24.73 3.57
CA GLN A 77 -3.28 24.52 2.66
C GLN A 77 -1.99 24.43 3.47
N VAL A 78 -1.13 23.51 3.09
CA VAL A 78 0.19 23.33 3.67
C VAL A 78 1.21 23.30 2.54
N THR A 79 2.26 24.09 2.71
CA THR A 79 3.37 24.14 1.77
C THR A 79 4.57 23.40 2.35
N VAL A 80 5.10 22.41 1.63
CA VAL A 80 6.34 21.73 1.97
C VAL A 80 7.16 21.52 0.71
N LYS A 81 8.47 21.80 0.81
CA LYS A 81 9.41 21.70 -0.32
C LYS A 81 8.88 22.39 -1.59
N ASP A 82 8.33 23.60 -1.42
CA ASP A 82 7.73 24.44 -2.45
C ASP A 82 6.39 23.94 -3.05
N THR A 83 5.87 22.80 -2.61
CA THR A 83 4.56 22.31 -3.05
C THR A 83 3.47 22.64 -2.05
N THR A 84 2.33 23.15 -2.54
CA THR A 84 1.16 23.46 -1.72
C THR A 84 0.04 22.47 -1.98
N THR A 85 -0.37 21.74 -0.93
CA THR A 85 -1.45 20.75 -1.01
C THR A 85 -2.57 21.08 -0.01
N ASP A 86 -3.81 20.73 -0.35
CA ASP A 86 -4.96 20.84 0.53
C ASP A 86 -4.96 19.68 1.56
N THR A 87 -5.09 20.01 2.85
CA THR A 87 -5.06 18.98 3.91
C THR A 87 -6.29 18.06 3.91
N ALA A 88 -7.40 18.47 3.33
CA ALA A 88 -8.59 17.63 3.16
C ALA A 88 -8.40 16.62 2.03
N GLU A 89 -7.73 17.02 0.95
CA GLU A 89 -7.38 16.16 -0.20
C GLU A 89 -6.36 15.09 0.22
N LEU A 90 -5.29 15.48 0.91
CA LEU A 90 -4.34 14.55 1.54
C LEU A 90 -5.03 13.50 2.42
N LYS A 91 -6.01 13.92 3.24
CA LYS A 91 -6.76 13.00 4.11
C LYS A 91 -7.61 12.02 3.30
N LEU A 92 -8.23 12.48 2.22
CA LEU A 92 -9.02 11.63 1.34
C LEU A 92 -8.12 10.56 0.70
N HIS A 93 -7.02 10.96 0.09
CA HIS A 93 -6.09 10.02 -0.56
C HIS A 93 -5.50 9.01 0.42
N LEU A 94 -5.03 9.44 1.59
CA LEU A 94 -4.54 8.51 2.61
C LEU A 94 -5.61 7.49 3.04
N SER A 95 -6.87 7.92 3.12
CA SER A 95 -7.99 7.04 3.45
C SER A 95 -8.26 6.00 2.34
N GLU A 96 -8.20 6.43 1.08
CA GLU A 96 -8.35 5.57 -0.10
C GLU A 96 -7.22 4.53 -0.19
N VAL A 97 -5.96 4.96 -0.03
CA VAL A 97 -4.80 4.07 0.01
C VAL A 97 -4.96 3.03 1.12
N LYS A 98 -5.34 3.47 2.33
CA LYS A 98 -5.58 2.57 3.46
C LYS A 98 -6.72 1.58 3.19
N GLN A 99 -7.80 2.01 2.53
CA GLN A 99 -8.89 1.12 2.16
C GLN A 99 -8.42 0.04 1.17
N SER A 100 -7.67 0.43 0.13
CA SER A 100 -7.14 -0.49 -0.88
C SER A 100 -6.11 -1.46 -0.28
N LEU A 101 -5.23 -1.00 0.61
CA LEU A 101 -4.31 -1.87 1.35
C LEU A 101 -5.03 -2.91 2.22
N ASN A 102 -6.13 -2.52 2.88
CA ASN A 102 -6.91 -3.47 3.68
C ASN A 102 -7.58 -4.54 2.81
N LYS A 103 -8.07 -4.18 1.61
CA LYS A 103 -8.60 -5.16 0.65
C LYS A 103 -7.48 -6.09 0.17
N LEU A 104 -6.34 -5.52 -0.21
CA LEU A 104 -5.16 -6.26 -0.65
C LEU A 104 -4.70 -7.28 0.40
N LEU A 105 -4.61 -6.85 1.66
CA LEU A 105 -4.28 -7.70 2.80
C LEU A 105 -5.30 -8.83 3.01
N LYS A 106 -6.59 -8.53 2.86
CA LYS A 106 -7.65 -9.55 2.96
C LYS A 106 -7.46 -10.61 1.87
N SER A 107 -7.31 -10.21 0.62
CA SER A 107 -7.10 -11.10 -0.52
C SER A 107 -5.86 -11.98 -0.34
N ALA A 108 -4.75 -11.40 0.14
CA ALA A 108 -3.52 -12.15 0.45
C ALA A 108 -3.72 -13.23 1.52
N ASN A 109 -4.48 -12.92 2.59
CA ASN A 109 -4.77 -13.89 3.65
C ASN A 109 -5.68 -15.05 3.18
N GLU A 110 -6.56 -14.78 2.21
CA GLU A 110 -7.49 -15.77 1.66
C GLU A 110 -6.83 -16.66 0.60
N PHE A 111 -5.77 -16.18 -0.06
CA PHE A 111 -5.14 -16.78 -1.24
C PHE A 111 -4.91 -18.30 -1.16
N LEU A 112 -4.22 -18.79 -0.12
CA LEU A 112 -3.89 -20.22 -0.02
C LEU A 112 -5.13 -21.11 0.21
N SER A 113 -6.13 -20.56 0.90
CA SER A 113 -7.39 -21.25 1.21
C SER A 113 -8.44 -21.16 0.09
N ALA A 114 -8.23 -20.25 -0.87
CA ALA A 114 -9.20 -19.97 -1.91
C ALA A 114 -9.37 -21.14 -2.86
N LYS A 115 -10.64 -21.46 -3.20
CA LYS A 115 -10.95 -22.46 -4.23
C LYS A 115 -10.53 -22.02 -5.62
N ASN A 116 -10.54 -20.70 -5.87
CA ASN A 116 -10.14 -20.10 -7.14
C ASN A 116 -9.03 -19.07 -6.87
N ARG A 117 -7.78 -19.55 -6.86
CA ARG A 117 -6.60 -18.71 -6.56
C ARG A 117 -6.32 -17.70 -7.67
N ASP A 118 -6.62 -18.04 -8.91
CA ASP A 118 -6.47 -17.14 -10.06
C ASP A 118 -7.35 -15.89 -9.89
N LEU A 119 -8.59 -16.07 -9.43
CA LEU A 119 -9.49 -14.95 -9.15
C LEU A 119 -8.97 -14.10 -7.99
N VAL A 120 -8.55 -14.71 -6.89
CA VAL A 120 -7.97 -13.96 -5.75
C VAL A 120 -6.69 -13.22 -6.16
N PHE A 121 -5.86 -13.82 -7.02
CA PHE A 121 -4.68 -13.16 -7.56
C PHE A 121 -5.03 -11.95 -8.43
N GLN A 122 -6.09 -12.04 -9.25
CA GLN A 122 -6.59 -10.90 -10.03
C GLN A 122 -7.10 -9.79 -9.12
N GLU A 123 -7.79 -10.13 -8.03
CA GLU A 123 -8.23 -9.17 -7.00
C GLU A 123 -7.03 -8.50 -6.32
N MET A 124 -6.00 -9.27 -5.93
CA MET A 124 -4.76 -8.71 -5.38
C MET A 124 -4.08 -7.73 -6.35
N ASN A 125 -3.97 -8.07 -7.63
CA ASN A 125 -3.38 -7.16 -8.62
C ASN A 125 -4.21 -5.89 -8.82
N LYS A 126 -5.54 -5.99 -8.78
CA LYS A 126 -6.44 -4.85 -8.86
C LYS A 126 -6.25 -3.94 -7.65
N ASP A 127 -6.33 -4.48 -6.43
CA ASP A 127 -6.18 -3.71 -5.20
C ASP A 127 -4.78 -3.07 -5.11
N TYR A 128 -3.72 -3.76 -5.56
CA TYR A 128 -2.38 -3.19 -5.68
C TYR A 128 -2.32 -2.03 -6.67
N SER A 129 -2.97 -2.17 -7.83
CA SER A 129 -3.04 -1.09 -8.83
C SER A 129 -3.78 0.12 -8.29
N ASP A 130 -4.85 -0.09 -7.52
CA ASP A 130 -5.59 0.98 -6.86
C ASP A 130 -4.70 1.70 -5.81
N VAL A 131 -3.92 0.96 -5.01
CA VAL A 131 -2.91 1.53 -4.08
C VAL A 131 -1.88 2.36 -4.83
N LEU A 132 -1.31 1.83 -5.92
CA LEU A 132 -0.30 2.51 -6.72
C LEU A 132 -0.85 3.78 -7.37
N GLY A 133 -2.08 3.74 -7.89
CA GLY A 133 -2.77 4.88 -8.47
C GLY A 133 -2.93 6.01 -7.47
N SER A 134 -3.57 5.74 -6.32
CA SER A 134 -3.80 6.76 -5.28
C SER A 134 -2.49 7.33 -4.71
N LEU A 135 -1.44 6.51 -4.55
CA LEU A 135 -0.13 7.01 -4.11
C LEU A 135 0.55 7.86 -5.19
N THR A 136 0.40 7.52 -6.47
CA THR A 136 0.98 8.31 -7.57
C THR A 136 0.30 9.67 -7.68
N GLU A 137 -1.02 9.74 -7.51
CA GLU A 137 -1.76 11.01 -7.47
C GLU A 137 -1.28 11.88 -6.31
N LEU A 138 -1.14 11.30 -5.10
CA LEU A 138 -0.59 11.99 -3.93
C LEU A 138 0.82 12.55 -4.17
N MET A 139 1.68 11.77 -4.84
CA MET A 139 3.05 12.17 -5.19
C MET A 139 3.11 13.21 -6.32
N ALA A 140 2.13 13.22 -7.23
CA ALA A 140 2.08 14.17 -8.35
C ALA A 140 1.53 15.53 -7.90
N GLU A 141 0.60 15.57 -6.95
CA GLU A 141 0.08 16.79 -6.33
C GLU A 141 1.05 17.40 -5.31
N SER A 142 2.16 16.72 -5.05
CA SER A 142 3.26 17.17 -4.19
C SER A 142 4.51 17.65 -4.97
N VAL A 143 4.41 17.89 -6.29
CA VAL A 143 5.42 18.56 -7.16
C VAL A 143 4.85 19.82 -7.81
#